data_AF-A0A839UI20-F1
#
_entry.id   AF-A0A839UI20-F1
#
_cell.length_a   1.000
_cell.length_b   1.000
_cell.length_c   1.000
_cell.angle_alpha   90.00
_cell.angle_beta   90.00
_cell.angle_gamma   90.00
#
_symmetry.space_group_name_H-M   'P 1'
#
loop_
_entity.id
_entity.type
_entity.pdbx_description
1 polymer ?
#
loop_
_entity_poly.entity_id
_entity_poly.type
_entity_poly.pdbx_seq_one_letter_code
_entity_poly.pdbx_strand_id
1 'polypeptide(L)'
;MKNPIRGKMMIACETSQGAFTCSKNWDDLTSTTDASVRYCNNCGKSVHRAVTVQELNEMTAAGLCVAWCNTPEPEYRPEPAVPLKWAC
;
A
#
# COMPACT_ATOMS: atom_id res chain seq x y z
N MET A 1 -18.89 -16.46 4.45
CA MET A 1 -17.84 -16.17 5.46
C MET A 1 -16.90 -15.14 4.83
N LYS A 2 -17.02 -13.84 5.15
CA LYS A 2 -16.10 -12.80 4.66
C LYS A 2 -15.21 -12.41 5.84
N ASN A 3 -13.95 -12.86 5.80
CA ASN A 3 -12.97 -12.59 6.84
C ASN A 3 -12.69 -11.07 6.87
N PRO A 4 -12.98 -10.37 7.98
CA PRO A 4 -12.82 -8.92 8.04
C PRO A 4 -11.36 -8.59 8.35
N ILE A 5 -10.85 -7.53 7.74
CA ILE A 5 -9.55 -6.89 8.04
C ILE A 5 -8.31 -7.60 7.46
N ARG A 6 -8.31 -7.90 6.16
CA ARG A 6 -7.06 -7.71 5.38
C ARG A 6 -6.95 -6.21 5.13
N GLY A 7 -5.96 -5.55 5.74
CA GLY A 7 -5.69 -4.13 5.51
C GLY A 7 -5.65 -3.86 4.01
N LYS A 8 -6.49 -2.93 3.53
CA LYS A 8 -6.50 -2.60 2.10
C LYS A 8 -5.21 -1.86 1.80
N MET A 9 -4.35 -2.47 1.00
CA MET A 9 -3.18 -1.81 0.46
C MET A 9 -3.66 -0.71 -0.49
N MET A 10 -3.26 0.53 -0.23
CA MET A 10 -3.53 1.66 -1.12
C MET A 10 -2.33 1.86 -2.02
N ILE A 11 -2.57 2.26 -3.27
CA ILE A 11 -1.50 2.57 -4.22
C ILE A 11 -1.56 4.06 -4.54
N ALA A 12 -0.51 4.79 -4.14
CA ALA A 12 -0.31 6.17 -4.55
C ALA A 12 0.40 6.21 -5.91
N CYS A 13 -0.14 6.94 -6.88
CA CYS A 13 0.46 7.05 -8.21
C CYS A 13 0.12 8.42 -8.82
N GLU A 14 1.13 9.09 -9.36
CA GLU A 14 0.99 10.46 -9.90
C GLU A 14 0.18 10.53 -11.22
N THR A 15 0.06 9.42 -11.96
CA THR A 15 -0.50 9.41 -13.33
C THR A 15 -1.99 9.12 -13.41
N SER A 16 -2.68 8.80 -12.31
CA SER A 16 -4.12 8.51 -12.34
C SER A 16 -4.95 9.77 -12.51
N GLN A 17 -4.94 10.39 -13.71
CA GLN A 17 -5.89 11.41 -14.20
C GLN A 17 -6.52 12.29 -13.09
N GLY A 18 -5.70 12.98 -12.30
CA GLY A 18 -6.13 13.94 -11.27
C GLY A 18 -6.36 13.38 -9.86
N ALA A 19 -6.30 12.06 -9.66
CA ALA A 19 -6.33 11.41 -8.35
C ALA A 19 -4.94 10.87 -7.98
N PHE A 20 -4.48 11.14 -6.76
CA PHE A 20 -3.23 10.60 -6.22
C PHE A 20 -3.31 9.09 -5.90
N THR A 21 -4.47 8.45 -6.06
CA THR A 21 -4.72 7.05 -5.68
C THR A 21 -5.12 6.22 -6.90
N CYS A 22 -4.38 5.14 -7.16
CA CYS A 22 -4.72 4.16 -8.18
C CYS A 22 -5.83 3.24 -7.69
N SER A 23 -6.83 2.96 -8.54
CA SER A 23 -7.97 2.10 -8.19
C SER A 23 -7.65 0.59 -8.18
N LYS A 24 -6.42 0.19 -8.53
CA LYS A 24 -5.98 -1.21 -8.54
C LYS A 24 -5.51 -1.64 -7.15
N ASN A 25 -5.69 -2.91 -6.82
CA ASN A 25 -5.10 -3.50 -5.63
C ASN A 25 -3.73 -4.08 -5.93
N TRP A 26 -2.87 -4.16 -4.91
CA TRP A 26 -1.55 -4.80 -5.01
C TRP A 26 -1.62 -6.22 -5.58
N ASP A 27 -2.60 -7.01 -5.13
CA ASP A 27 -2.82 -8.39 -5.58
C ASP A 27 -3.22 -8.48 -7.06
N ASP A 28 -3.81 -7.42 -7.62
CA ASP A 28 -4.24 -7.35 -9.03
C ASP A 28 -3.09 -6.90 -9.97
N LEU A 29 -1.94 -6.50 -9.42
CA LEU A 29 -0.79 -6.09 -10.21
C LEU A 29 0.01 -7.30 -10.71
N THR A 30 0.70 -7.13 -11.83
CA THR A 30 1.59 -8.14 -12.39
C THR A 30 2.79 -8.34 -11.45
N SER A 31 2.98 -9.56 -10.95
CA SER A 31 4.17 -9.90 -10.16
C SER A 31 5.44 -9.76 -10.99
N THR A 32 6.50 -9.22 -10.40
CA THR A 32 7.83 -9.18 -11.01
C THR A 32 8.76 -10.17 -10.32
N THR A 33 10.03 -10.21 -10.73
CA THR A 33 11.08 -11.00 -10.07
C THR A 33 11.31 -10.59 -8.62
N ASP A 34 11.02 -9.33 -8.28
CA ASP A 34 11.12 -8.81 -6.92
C ASP A 34 9.73 -8.84 -6.25
N ALA A 35 9.62 -9.47 -5.09
CA ALA A 35 8.37 -9.56 -4.34
C ALA A 35 7.89 -8.19 -3.80
N SER A 36 8.80 -7.22 -3.65
CA SER A 36 8.51 -5.86 -3.22
C SER A 36 8.18 -4.93 -4.38
N VAL A 37 8.24 -5.40 -5.63
CA VAL A 37 7.91 -4.61 -6.82
C VAL A 37 6.90 -5.35 -7.68
N ARG A 38 5.82 -4.66 -8.03
CA ARG A 38 4.83 -5.16 -8.97
C ARG A 38 4.60 -4.18 -10.10
N TYR A 39 4.22 -4.67 -11.27
CA TYR A 39 3.97 -3.82 -12.42
C TYR A 39 2.48 -3.58 -12.61
N CYS A 40 2.08 -2.32 -12.74
CA CYS A 40 0.71 -1.94 -13.01
C CYS A 40 0.50 -1.70 -14.50
N ASN A 41 -0.21 -2.61 -15.16
CA ASN A 41 -0.54 -2.48 -16.59
C ASN A 41 -1.44 -1.28 -16.90
N ASN A 42 -2.15 -0.72 -15.91
CA ASN A 42 -3.07 0.39 -16.12
C ASN A 42 -2.35 1.74 -16.19
N CYS A 43 -1.37 1.98 -15.32
CA CYS A 43 -0.56 3.19 -15.35
C CYS A 43 0.77 3.02 -16.09
N GLY A 44 1.13 1.78 -16.44
CA GLY A 44 2.37 1.44 -17.14
C GLY A 44 3.63 1.59 -16.29
N LYS A 45 3.49 1.64 -14.95
CA LYS A 45 4.58 1.90 -14.01
C LYS A 45 4.81 0.75 -13.04
N SER A 46 6.04 0.66 -12.55
CA SER A 46 6.40 -0.18 -11.42
C SER A 46 5.87 0.45 -10.12
N VAL A 47 5.25 -0.39 -9.30
CA VAL A 47 4.69 -0.08 -8.00
C VAL A 47 5.56 -0.75 -6.95
N HIS A 48 6.12 0.07 -6.06
CA HIS A 48 7.01 -0.38 -4.99
C HIS A 48 6.20 -0.52 -3.70
N ARG A 49 6.38 -1.64 -2.99
CA ARG A 49 5.74 -1.84 -1.69
C ARG A 49 6.57 -1.14 -0.61
N ALA A 50 5.98 -0.16 0.06
CA ALA A 50 6.54 0.43 1.26
C ALA A 50 5.99 -0.28 2.50
N VAL A 51 6.86 -0.56 3.47
CA VAL A 51 6.54 -1.21 4.74
C VAL A 51 6.62 -0.21 5.91
N THR A 52 7.50 0.79 5.81
CA THR A 52 7.56 1.95 6.73
C THR A 52 7.11 3.28 6.10
N VAL A 53 6.58 4.20 6.92
CA VAL A 53 6.15 5.52 6.45
C VAL A 53 7.32 6.30 5.85
N GLN A 54 8.53 6.05 6.34
CA GLN A 54 9.75 6.60 5.78
C GLN A 54 9.96 6.15 4.33
N GLU A 55 9.88 4.84 4.06
CA GLU A 55 9.97 4.31 2.69
C GLU A 55 8.88 4.90 1.79
N LEU A 56 7.65 5.03 2.30
CA LEU A 56 6.55 5.67 1.56
C LEU A 56 6.92 7.10 1.17
N ASN A 57 7.43 7.89 2.10
CA ASN A 57 7.83 9.28 1.86
C ASN A 57 9.00 9.36 0.86
N GLU A 58 10.02 8.53 1.03
CA GLU A 58 11.20 8.50 0.14
C GLU A 58 10.82 8.14 -1.30
N MET A 59 10.02 7.09 -1.47
CA MET A 59 9.58 6.66 -2.80
C MET A 59 8.60 7.67 -3.43
N THR A 60 7.71 8.28 -2.64
CA THR A 60 6.79 9.31 -3.12
C THR A 60 7.53 10.59 -3.51
N ALA A 61 8.53 11.00 -2.72
CA ALA A 61 9.39 12.14 -3.04
C ALA A 61 10.22 11.90 -4.32
N ALA A 62 10.56 10.63 -4.60
CA ALA A 62 11.20 10.23 -5.85
C ALA A 62 10.23 10.12 -7.04
N GLY A 63 8.92 10.37 -6.86
CA GLY A 63 7.91 10.27 -7.92
C GLY A 63 7.55 8.83 -8.32
N LEU A 64 7.87 7.84 -7.48
CA LEU A 64 7.53 6.44 -7.74
C LEU A 64 6.08 6.15 -7.35
N CYS A 65 5.47 5.15 -8.01
CA CYS A 65 4.17 4.65 -7.54
C CYS A 65 4.39 3.68 -6.37
N VAL A 66 3.69 3.89 -5.27
CA VAL A 66 3.95 3.21 -4.00
C VAL A 66 2.69 2.54 -3.48
N ALA A 67 2.82 1.27 -3.10
CA ALA A 67 1.80 0.53 -2.37
C ALA A 67 2.10 0.55 -0.88
N TRP A 68 1.11 0.95 -0.07
CA TRP A 68 1.22 1.07 1.39
C TRP A 68 0.03 0.43 2.11
N CYS A 69 0.27 -0.31 3.19
CA CYS A 69 -0.78 -0.79 4.09
C CYS A 69 -1.30 0.41 4.91
N ASN A 70 -2.35 1.11 4.45
CA ASN A 70 -3.06 2.06 5.31
C ASN A 70 -3.97 1.26 6.25
N THR A 71 -3.39 0.77 7.34
CA THR A 71 -4.21 0.45 8.50
C THR A 71 -4.75 1.78 9.00
N PRO A 72 -6.08 2.00 9.06
CA PRO A 72 -6.56 3.00 9.99
C PRO A 72 -5.92 2.62 11.33
N GLU A 73 -5.20 3.56 11.95
CA GLU A 73 -4.89 3.44 13.37
C GLU A 73 -6.18 2.93 14.02
N PRO A 74 -6.15 1.83 14.80
CA PRO A 74 -7.32 1.44 15.53
C PRO A 74 -7.72 2.69 16.31
N GLU A 75 -8.87 3.26 15.93
CA GLU A 75 -9.50 4.42 16.54
C GLU A 75 -9.23 4.34 18.03
N TYR A 76 -8.36 5.23 18.53
CA TYR A 76 -7.81 5.21 19.87
C TYR A 76 -8.95 5.01 20.88
N ARG A 77 -9.16 3.77 21.32
CA ARG A 77 -9.90 3.43 22.53
C ARG A 77 -8.85 2.98 23.53
N PRO A 78 -8.55 3.78 24.57
CA PRO A 78 -7.59 3.36 25.56
C PRO A 78 -8.12 2.12 26.31
N GLU A 79 -7.31 1.06 26.23
CA GLU A 79 -7.09 -0.08 27.15
C GLU A 79 -7.92 -1.38 27.13
N PRO A 80 -7.29 -2.54 27.46
CA PRO A 80 -5.85 -2.80 27.62
C PRO A 80 -5.21 -3.61 26.47
N ALA A 81 -3.92 -3.36 26.31
CA ALA A 81 -3.00 -3.83 25.28
C ALA A 81 -3.09 -5.33 24.93
N VAL A 82 -3.50 -5.62 23.70
CA VAL A 82 -3.12 -6.86 23.03
C VAL A 82 -1.89 -6.53 22.17
N PRO A 83 -0.78 -7.28 22.25
CA PRO A 83 0.36 -7.04 21.39
C PRO A 83 -0.05 -7.40 19.96
N LEU A 84 -0.44 -6.39 19.18
CA LEU A 84 -0.61 -6.54 17.75
C LEU A 84 0.77 -6.87 17.20
N LYS A 85 1.03 -8.16 16.94
CA LYS A 85 2.15 -8.57 16.10
C LYS A 85 1.85 -8.00 14.71
N TRP A 86 2.40 -6.83 14.45
CA TRP A 86 2.17 -5.98 13.29
C TRP A 86 2.94 -6.52 12.09
N ALA A 87 2.36 -7.47 11.36
CA ALA A 87 2.82 -7.80 10.03
C ALA A 87 1.60 -7.99 9.12
N CYS A 88 1.51 -7.12 8.09
CA CYS A 88 1.15 -7.61 6.76
C CYS A 88 2.22 -8.68 6.42
#